data_AF-A0A0S2K2P4-F1
#
_entry.id   AF-A0A0S2K2P4-F1
#
_cell.length_a   1.000
_cell.length_b   1.000
_cell.length_c   1.000
_cell.angle_alpha   90.00
_cell.angle_beta   90.00
_cell.angle_gamma   90.00
#
_symmetry.space_group_name_H-M   'P 1'
#
loop_
_entity.id
_entity.type
_entity.pdbx_description
1 polymer ?
#
loop_
_entity_poly.entity_id
_entity_poly.type
_entity_poly.pdbx_seq_one_letter_code
_entity_poly.pdbx_strand_id
1 'polypeptide(L)'
;MISEYFDDLDVKKEFSQEFISLWSGWLGRDECYKLDEVSEAEWERFNQLVRLLHSEYEMYAVNLENETINKLEDLDKYLPTYAEDMDRGQMNFTTIIIPSLNAVLAETWDYTYVLYHKNNGAVESLKPLIKKSNLYSFSD
;
A
#
# COMPACT_ATOMS: atom_id res chain seq x y z
N MET A 1 -8.22 2.21 -17.78
CA MET A 1 -7.34 1.89 -16.64
C MET A 1 -7.92 2.41 -15.33
N ILE A 2 -7.95 3.71 -15.00
CA ILE A 2 -8.53 4.18 -13.70
C ILE A 2 -9.96 3.66 -13.47
N SER A 3 -10.86 3.85 -14.44
CA SER A 3 -12.26 3.37 -14.37
C SER A 3 -12.43 1.84 -14.32
N GLU A 4 -11.36 1.05 -14.48
CA GLU A 4 -11.42 -0.40 -14.28
C GLU A 4 -11.33 -0.76 -12.79
N TYR A 5 -10.65 0.07 -11.99
CA TYR A 5 -10.34 -0.18 -10.58
C TYR A 5 -11.13 0.72 -9.62
N PHE A 6 -11.56 1.91 -10.06
CA PHE A 6 -12.19 2.91 -9.21
C PHE A 6 -13.62 3.25 -9.66
N ASP A 7 -14.50 3.51 -8.69
CA ASP A 7 -15.79 4.19 -8.86
C ASP A 7 -15.69 5.52 -8.09
N ASP A 8 -15.74 6.64 -8.82
CA ASP A 8 -15.43 7.98 -8.29
C ASP A 8 -14.04 8.04 -7.62
N LEU A 9 -13.98 8.22 -6.30
CA LEU A 9 -12.74 8.32 -5.51
C LEU A 9 -12.41 7.02 -4.75
N ASP A 10 -13.25 5.99 -4.86
CA ASP A 10 -13.10 4.74 -4.11
C ASP A 10 -12.73 3.57 -5.03
N VAL A 11 -11.95 2.62 -4.51
CA VAL A 11 -11.74 1.34 -5.20
C VAL A 11 -13.08 0.60 -5.27
N LYS A 12 -13.38 0.01 -6.43
CA LYS A 12 -14.64 -0.68 -6.67
C LYS A 12 -14.94 -1.74 -5.61
N LYS A 13 -16.20 -1.78 -5.17
CA LYS A 13 -16.68 -2.68 -4.10
C LYS A 13 -16.55 -4.18 -4.41
N GLU A 14 -16.31 -4.54 -5.66
CA GLU A 14 -16.05 -5.92 -6.09
C GLU A 14 -14.66 -6.43 -5.72
N PHE A 15 -13.74 -5.56 -5.30
CA PHE A 15 -12.42 -5.94 -4.81
C PHE A 15 -12.51 -6.34 -3.33
N SER A 16 -11.87 -7.45 -2.99
CA SER A 16 -11.58 -7.86 -1.61
C SER A 16 -10.35 -7.12 -1.09
N GLN A 17 -10.23 -7.02 0.23
CA GLN A 17 -9.13 -6.33 0.91
C GLN A 17 -8.24 -7.33 1.65
N GLU A 18 -6.93 -7.16 1.50
CA GLU A 18 -5.90 -7.76 2.34
C GLU A 18 -5.11 -6.61 2.96
N PHE A 19 -5.04 -6.57 4.29
CA PHE A 19 -4.29 -5.56 5.04
C PHE A 19 -2.83 -5.97 5.13
N ILE A 20 -1.93 -5.01 5.00
CA ILE A 20 -0.48 -5.18 5.10
C ILE A 20 0.03 -4.21 6.15
N SER A 21 0.60 -4.72 7.23
CA SER A 21 0.94 -3.92 8.42
C SER A 21 2.20 -4.41 9.13
N LEU A 22 2.66 -3.64 10.10
CA LEU A 22 3.70 -4.03 11.06
C LEU A 22 3.26 -5.18 11.99
N TRP A 23 1.94 -5.42 12.11
CA TRP A 23 1.37 -6.44 12.97
C TRP A 23 0.56 -7.47 12.18
N SER A 24 0.45 -8.69 12.71
CA SER A 24 -0.27 -9.80 12.07
C SER A 24 -1.81 -9.70 12.16
N GLY A 25 -2.33 -8.57 12.61
CA GLY A 25 -3.75 -8.30 12.82
C GLY A 25 -3.94 -6.91 13.43
N TRP A 26 -5.20 -6.50 13.57
CA TRP A 26 -5.55 -5.21 14.18
C TRP A 26 -5.07 -5.11 15.63
N LEU A 27 -4.47 -3.98 15.97
CA LEU A 27 -4.14 -3.67 17.35
C LEU A 27 -5.42 -3.55 18.18
N GLY A 28 -5.47 -4.28 19.30
CA GLY A 28 -6.51 -4.09 20.30
C GLY A 28 -6.35 -2.74 21.00
N ARG A 29 -7.42 -2.29 21.68
CA ARG A 29 -7.42 -1.02 22.43
C ARG A 29 -6.22 -0.87 23.37
N ASP A 30 -5.82 -1.95 24.02
CA ASP A 30 -4.72 -1.95 24.98
C ASP A 30 -3.34 -1.86 24.32
N GLU A 31 -3.24 -2.05 22.99
CA GLU A 31 -2.00 -2.06 22.23
C GLU A 31 -1.86 -0.87 21.28
N CYS A 32 -2.85 0.05 21.21
CA CYS A 32 -2.81 1.21 20.31
C CYS A 32 -1.59 2.12 20.55
N TYR A 33 -1.03 2.14 21.77
CA TYR A 33 0.18 2.91 22.07
C TYR A 33 1.39 2.49 21.22
N LYS A 34 1.38 1.28 20.64
CA LYS A 34 2.46 0.81 19.75
C LYS A 34 2.56 1.63 18.47
N LEU A 35 1.49 2.35 18.08
CA LEU A 35 1.52 3.29 16.96
C LEU A 35 2.48 4.45 17.22
N ASP A 36 2.56 4.92 18.47
CA ASP A 36 3.45 6.01 18.89
C ASP A 36 4.92 5.55 19.04
N GLU A 37 5.15 4.24 19.12
CA GLU A 37 6.48 3.63 19.30
C GLU A 37 7.11 3.16 17.99
N VAL A 38 6.42 3.29 16.86
CA VAL A 38 6.95 2.89 15.55
C VAL A 38 8.21 3.69 15.22
N SER A 39 9.30 2.97 15.01
CA SER A 39 10.57 3.57 14.62
C SER A 39 10.62 3.89 13.13
N GLU A 40 11.49 4.83 12.74
CA GLU A 40 11.80 5.11 11.32
C GLU A 40 12.22 3.83 10.56
N ALA A 41 12.95 2.92 11.21
CA ALA A 41 13.38 1.65 10.60
C ALA A 41 12.22 0.66 10.37
N GLU A 42 11.16 0.72 11.18
CA GLU A 42 9.94 -0.05 10.98
C GLU A 42 9.08 0.56 9.89
N TRP A 43 8.91 1.88 9.91
CA TRP A 43 8.23 2.61 8.86
C TRP A 43 8.87 2.41 7.48
N GLU A 44 10.21 2.41 7.38
CA GLU A 44 10.93 2.24 6.11
C GLU A 44 10.68 0.86 5.45
N ARG A 45 10.15 -0.12 6.19
CA ARG A 45 9.75 -1.42 5.64
C ARG A 45 8.65 -1.29 4.58
N PHE A 46 7.78 -0.28 4.67
CA PHE A 46 6.78 -0.01 3.66
C PHE A 46 7.40 0.48 2.35
N ASN A 47 8.34 1.42 2.43
CA ASN A 47 9.14 1.84 1.28
C ASN A 47 9.91 0.66 0.66
N GLN A 48 10.48 -0.22 1.50
CA GLN A 48 11.13 -1.45 1.03
C GLN A 48 10.17 -2.38 0.29
N LEU A 49 8.94 -2.55 0.77
CA LEU A 49 7.92 -3.34 0.07
C LEU A 49 7.64 -2.75 -1.32
N VAL A 50 7.41 -1.44 -1.43
CA VAL A 50 7.14 -0.80 -2.72
C VAL A 50 8.33 -0.96 -3.67
N ARG A 51 9.57 -0.84 -3.20
CA ARG A 51 10.78 -1.11 -4.00
C ARG A 51 10.84 -2.57 -4.49
N LEU A 52 10.50 -3.53 -3.63
CA LEU A 52 10.44 -4.94 -4.02
C LEU A 52 9.37 -5.19 -5.08
N LEU A 53 8.18 -4.62 -4.92
CA LEU A 53 7.10 -4.74 -5.90
C LEU A 53 7.49 -4.15 -7.24
N HIS A 54 8.09 -2.97 -7.26
CA HIS A 54 8.56 -2.31 -8.47
C HIS A 54 9.61 -3.13 -9.25
N SER A 55 10.45 -3.88 -8.53
CA SER A 55 11.46 -4.73 -9.18
C SER A 55 10.88 -5.94 -9.92
N GLU A 56 9.65 -6.35 -9.58
CA GLU A 56 8.98 -7.54 -10.13
C GLU A 56 7.78 -7.17 -11.03
N TYR A 57 7.18 -6.01 -10.81
CA TYR A 57 5.93 -5.63 -11.45
C TYR A 57 5.98 -4.22 -12.04
N GLU A 58 5.28 -4.07 -13.16
CA GLU A 58 4.95 -2.75 -13.65
C GLU A 58 3.88 -2.12 -12.76
N MET A 59 4.15 -0.90 -12.29
CA MET A 59 3.30 -0.20 -11.35
C MET A 59 2.96 1.21 -11.82
N TYR A 60 1.80 1.70 -11.43
CA TYR A 60 1.29 3.00 -11.83
C TYR A 60 0.74 3.76 -10.63
N ALA A 61 1.27 4.94 -10.35
CA ALA A 61 0.73 5.84 -9.35
C ALA A 61 -0.54 6.52 -9.88
N VAL A 62 -1.57 6.55 -9.05
CA VAL A 62 -2.87 7.14 -9.35
C VAL A 62 -3.06 8.41 -8.54
N ASN A 63 -3.46 9.48 -9.20
CA ASN A 63 -3.97 10.68 -8.55
C ASN A 63 -5.44 10.83 -8.97
N LEU A 64 -6.35 10.48 -8.05
CA LEU A 64 -7.79 10.46 -8.29
C LEU A 64 -8.39 11.86 -8.41
N GLU A 65 -7.85 12.86 -7.71
CA GLU A 65 -8.33 14.25 -7.79
C GLU A 65 -8.14 14.85 -9.20
N ASN A 66 -7.00 14.55 -9.83
CA ASN A 66 -6.67 15.02 -11.16
C ASN A 66 -6.98 13.99 -12.27
N GLU A 67 -7.54 12.84 -11.91
CA GLU A 67 -7.78 11.68 -12.79
C GLU A 67 -6.54 11.28 -13.61
N THR A 68 -5.35 11.36 -13.03
CA THR A 68 -4.10 11.02 -13.71
C THR A 68 -3.53 9.69 -13.25
N ILE A 69 -2.91 8.98 -14.19
CA ILE A 69 -2.18 7.76 -13.93
C ILE A 69 -0.79 7.88 -14.54
N ASN A 70 0.23 7.71 -13.71
CA ASN A 70 1.62 7.86 -14.11
C ASN A 70 2.34 6.54 -13.87
N LYS A 71 3.04 6.04 -14.88
CA LYS A 71 3.91 4.88 -14.72
C LYS A 71 5.00 5.22 -13.71
N LEU A 72 5.19 4.34 -12.72
CA LEU A 72 6.27 4.47 -11.75
C LEU A 72 7.57 4.05 -12.43
N GLU A 73 8.27 5.00 -13.06
CA GLU A 73 9.63 4.73 -13.62
C GLU A 73 10.72 5.07 -12.61
N ASP A 74 10.50 6.11 -11.80
CA ASP A 74 11.45 6.64 -10.82
C ASP A 74 10.77 6.66 -9.44
N LEU A 75 11.03 5.62 -8.64
CA LEU A 75 10.39 5.42 -7.34
C LEU A 75 10.71 6.52 -6.32
N ASP A 76 11.90 7.13 -6.41
CA ASP A 76 12.35 8.11 -5.42
C ASP A 76 11.48 9.38 -5.44
N LYS A 77 10.69 9.59 -6.50
CA LYS A 77 9.69 10.68 -6.58
C LYS A 77 8.38 10.37 -5.86
N TYR A 78 8.12 9.11 -5.55
CA TYR A 78 6.84 8.65 -5.01
C TYR A 78 6.97 8.07 -3.59
N LEU A 79 8.19 7.68 -3.19
CA LEU A 79 8.49 7.26 -1.84
C LEU A 79 8.94 8.48 -1.03
N PRO A 80 8.17 8.91 -0.03
CA PRO A 80 8.62 9.96 0.87
C PRO A 80 9.81 9.48 1.69
N THR A 81 10.54 10.42 2.28
CA THR A 81 11.37 10.18 3.47
C THR A 81 10.51 10.15 4.73
N TYR A 82 11.04 9.61 5.83
CA TYR A 82 10.31 9.57 7.10
C TYR A 82 9.86 10.96 7.57
N ALA A 83 10.74 11.95 7.46
CA ALA A 83 10.42 13.33 7.83
C ALA A 83 9.30 13.93 6.96
N GLU A 84 9.29 13.64 5.66
CA GLU A 84 8.22 14.06 4.75
C GLU A 84 6.92 13.33 5.06
N ASP A 85 6.97 12.05 5.42
CA ASP A 85 5.78 11.26 5.76
C ASP A 85 5.10 11.74 7.04
N MET A 86 5.90 12.10 8.05
CA MET A 86 5.37 12.64 9.31
C MET A 86 4.73 14.03 9.16
N ASP A 87 5.09 14.78 8.11
CA ASP A 87 4.52 16.10 7.81
C ASP A 87 3.42 16.03 6.74
N ARG A 88 3.42 15.01 5.87
CA ARG A 88 2.44 14.90 4.80
C ARG A 88 1.08 14.48 5.36
N GLY A 89 0.10 15.36 5.17
CA GLY A 89 -1.29 15.05 5.51
C GLY A 89 -1.88 13.92 4.65
N GLN A 90 -3.03 13.42 5.12
CA GLN A 90 -3.83 12.31 4.56
C GLN A 90 -3.96 12.32 3.03
N MET A 91 -4.08 13.52 2.45
CA MET A 91 -4.37 13.74 1.03
C MET A 91 -3.21 13.34 0.10
N ASN A 92 -2.04 13.01 0.67
CA ASN A 92 -0.84 12.65 -0.07
C ASN A 92 -0.48 11.16 0.04
N PHE A 93 -1.40 10.32 0.53
CA PHE A 93 -1.22 8.88 0.59
C PHE A 93 -1.15 8.26 -0.81
N THR A 94 -0.26 7.29 -0.93
CA THR A 94 0.12 6.72 -2.20
C THR A 94 -0.90 5.65 -2.63
N THR A 95 -1.44 5.77 -3.84
CA THR A 95 -2.28 4.73 -4.46
C THR A 95 -1.63 4.23 -5.75
N ILE A 96 -1.47 2.90 -5.86
CA ILE A 96 -0.72 2.25 -6.93
C ILE A 96 -1.57 1.15 -7.58
N ILE A 97 -1.68 1.14 -8.90
CA ILE A 97 -2.22 0.00 -9.66
C ILE A 97 -1.08 -0.92 -10.05
N ILE A 98 -1.29 -2.23 -9.90
CA ILE A 98 -0.41 -3.31 -10.39
C ILE A 98 -1.18 -4.13 -11.42
N PRO A 99 -1.12 -3.78 -12.73
CA PRO A 99 -2.03 -4.34 -13.73
C PRO A 99 -1.89 -5.85 -13.95
N SER A 100 -0.67 -6.39 -13.87
CA SER A 100 -0.41 -7.83 -14.05
C SER A 100 -1.08 -8.69 -12.97
N LEU A 101 -1.36 -8.09 -11.81
CA LEU A 101 -2.07 -8.72 -10.70
C LEU A 101 -3.54 -8.28 -10.62
N ASN A 102 -3.99 -7.39 -11.50
CA ASN A 102 -5.32 -6.78 -11.45
C ASN A 102 -5.68 -6.33 -10.02
N ALA A 103 -4.77 -5.59 -9.40
CA ALA A 103 -4.82 -5.21 -7.99
C ALA A 103 -4.45 -3.72 -7.80
N VAL A 104 -4.95 -3.15 -6.70
CA VAL A 104 -4.59 -1.79 -6.24
C VAL A 104 -3.94 -1.90 -4.87
N LEU A 105 -2.79 -1.28 -4.69
CA LEU A 105 -2.14 -1.10 -3.40
C LEU A 105 -2.34 0.35 -2.96
N ALA A 106 -3.05 0.55 -1.86
CA ALA A 106 -3.34 1.88 -1.32
C ALA A 106 -2.77 2.02 0.08
N GLU A 107 -2.06 3.12 0.31
CA GLU A 107 -1.59 3.53 1.63
C GLU A 107 -2.74 4.05 2.48
N THR A 108 -2.73 3.73 3.76
CA THR A 108 -3.76 4.14 4.72
C THR A 108 -3.14 4.49 6.09
N TRP A 109 -4.00 4.79 7.07
CA TRP A 109 -3.63 5.10 8.45
C TRP A 109 -2.89 3.97 9.16
N ASP A 110 -2.32 4.31 10.30
CA ASP A 110 -1.84 3.35 11.30
C ASP A 110 -0.83 2.34 10.73
N TYR A 111 0.10 2.84 9.90
CA TYR A 111 1.15 2.04 9.27
C TYR A 111 0.58 0.82 8.54
N THR A 112 -0.38 1.08 7.65
CA THR A 112 -1.10 0.03 6.93
C THR A 112 -1.25 0.36 5.46
N TYR A 113 -0.91 -0.60 4.61
CA TYR A 113 -1.35 -0.63 3.22
C TYR A 113 -2.53 -1.59 3.08
N VAL A 114 -3.45 -1.28 2.17
CA VAL A 114 -4.52 -2.17 1.75
C VAL A 114 -4.25 -2.62 0.33
N LEU A 115 -4.14 -3.93 0.14
CA LEU A 115 -4.16 -4.56 -1.17
C LEU A 115 -5.62 -4.88 -1.53
N TYR A 116 -6.14 -4.21 -2.53
CA TYR A 116 -7.41 -4.52 -3.15
C TYR A 116 -7.19 -5.53 -4.29
N HIS A 117 -7.88 -6.67 -4.24
CA HIS A 117 -7.69 -7.75 -5.21
C HIS A 117 -9.02 -8.45 -5.58
N LYS A 118 -9.03 -9.19 -6.68
CA LYS A 118 -10.20 -9.98 -7.14
C LYS A 118 -10.07 -11.48 -6.84
N ASN A 119 -9.44 -11.84 -5.72
CA ASN A 119 -9.18 -13.25 -5.34
C ASN A 119 -8.52 -14.08 -6.46
N ASN A 120 -7.61 -13.45 -7.20
CA ASN A 120 -7.00 -13.97 -8.43
C ASN A 120 -5.54 -14.43 -8.24
N GLY A 121 -5.12 -14.71 -6.99
CA GLY A 121 -3.74 -15.08 -6.67
C GLY A 121 -2.80 -13.90 -6.38
N ALA A 122 -3.30 -12.65 -6.37
CA ALA A 122 -2.49 -11.47 -6.07
C ALA A 122 -1.90 -11.52 -4.66
N VAL A 123 -2.69 -11.90 -3.65
CA VAL A 123 -2.25 -12.02 -2.25
C VAL A 123 -1.11 -13.04 -2.14
N GLU A 124 -1.28 -14.22 -2.75
CA GLU A 124 -0.29 -15.30 -2.76
C GLU A 124 1.01 -14.87 -3.44
N SER A 125 0.90 -14.08 -4.51
CA SER A 125 2.05 -13.55 -5.25
C SER A 125 2.82 -12.48 -4.45
N LEU A 126 2.13 -11.70 -3.62
CA LEU A 126 2.72 -10.64 -2.80
C LEU A 126 3.27 -11.13 -1.47
N LYS A 127 2.70 -12.19 -0.88
CA LYS A 127 3.12 -12.76 0.42
C LYS A 127 4.64 -12.94 0.58
N PRO A 128 5.40 -13.49 -0.38
CA PRO A 128 6.85 -13.61 -0.26
C PRO A 128 7.56 -12.26 -0.16
N LEU A 129 7.08 -11.24 -0.88
CA LEU A 129 7.66 -9.90 -0.89
C LEU A 129 7.33 -9.15 0.40
N ILE A 130 6.08 -9.24 0.88
CA ILE A 130 5.63 -8.70 2.17
C ILE A 130 6.48 -9.26 3.32
N LYS A 131 6.71 -10.58 3.31
CA LYS A 131 7.56 -11.24 4.30
C LYS A 131 9.03 -10.77 4.20
N LYS A 132 9.53 -10.57 2.98
CA LYS A 132 10.91 -10.10 2.74
C LYS A 132 11.13 -8.68 3.26
N SER A 133 10.10 -7.84 3.29
CA SER A 133 10.11 -6.52 3.94
C SER A 133 9.83 -6.57 5.46
N ASN A 134 9.72 -7.74 6.09
CA ASN A 134 9.36 -7.90 7.51
C ASN A 134 8.03 -7.22 7.88
N LEU A 135 7.04 -7.33 6.98
CA LEU A 135 5.65 -6.95 7.20
C LEU A 135 4.78 -8.20 7.29
N TYR A 136 3.57 -8.03 7.79
CA TYR A 136 2.54 -9.07 7.83
C TYR A 136 1.41 -8.71 6.88
N SER A 137 0.67 -9.73 6.46
CA SER A 137 -0.62 -9.54 5.79
C SER A 137 -1.72 -10.36 6.47
N PHE A 138 -2.93 -9.83 6.50
CA PHE A 138 -4.11 -10.49 7.04
C PHE A 138 -5.39 -9.99 6.36
N SER A 139 -6.43 -10.82 6.38
CA SER A 139 -7.80 -10.46 5.96
C SER A 139 -8.69 -10.33 7.19
N ASP A 140 -9.79 -9.57 7.07
CA ASP A 140 -10.85 -9.41 8.08
C ASP A 140 -12.19 -9.96 7.56
#